data_AF-A0ABD5UME8-F1
#
_entry.id   AF-A0ABD5UME8-F1
#
_cell.length_a   1.000
_cell.length_b   1.000
_cell.length_c   1.000
_cell.angle_alpha   90.00
_cell.angle_beta   90.00
_cell.angle_gamma   90.00
#
_symmetry.space_group_name_H-M   'P 1'
#
loop_
_entity.id
_entity.type
_entity.pdbx_description
1 polymer ?
#
loop_
_entity_poly.entity_id
_entity_poly.type
_entity_poly.pdbx_seq_one_letter_code
_entity_poly.pdbx_strand_id
1 'polypeptide(L)'
;MTVRPYAVNPSEEDLSNYPMHSAYERVFTDYELFVLTGLLNSIPFDYLMRTKVDSHIVQYKFNESQLPRLTKGDDWFYYISERAAKLNCYGDEFADLRKRLGDIDPVTDEQHRRQLRAEIDAAAFCAYGLNRRDVQFILDDFHQVSSPRMMDNQYFDLVFEKFDLLMEEGPHP
;
A
#
# COMPACT_ATOMS: atom_id res chain seq x y z
N MET A 1 -11.44 7.21 7.56
CA MET A 1 -10.62 6.22 8.26
C MET A 1 -9.80 6.88 9.37
N THR A 2 -10.19 6.75 10.64
CA THR A 2 -9.28 7.10 11.75
C THR A 2 -8.36 5.91 11.99
N VAL A 3 -7.06 6.05 11.72
CA VAL A 3 -6.08 4.98 11.97
C VAL A 3 -5.84 4.88 13.48
N ARG A 4 -6.43 3.87 14.12
CA ARG A 4 -6.18 3.53 15.53
C ARG A 4 -5.36 2.24 15.59
N PRO A 5 -4.04 2.31 15.84
CA PRO A 5 -3.18 1.14 15.75
C PRO A 5 -3.41 0.13 16.87
N TYR A 6 -3.95 0.58 18.01
CA TYR A 6 -4.20 -0.26 19.18
C TYR A 6 -5.65 -0.15 19.66
N ALA A 7 -6.19 -1.28 20.09
CA ALA A 7 -7.38 -1.37 20.91
C ALA A 7 -6.95 -1.58 22.37
N VAL A 8 -7.68 -0.94 23.28
CA VAL A 8 -7.44 -1.10 24.72
C VAL A 8 -8.38 -2.19 25.22
N ASN A 9 -7.81 -3.32 25.64
CA ASN A 9 -8.55 -4.49 26.10
C ASN A 9 -7.91 -5.06 27.38
N PRO A 10 -8.00 -4.36 28.52
CA PRO A 10 -7.27 -4.72 29.73
C PRO A 10 -7.87 -5.94 30.43
N SER A 11 -7.00 -6.81 30.91
CA SER A 11 -7.30 -7.95 31.79
C SER A 11 -6.75 -7.71 33.21
N GLU A 12 -7.20 -8.50 34.20
CA GLU A 12 -6.65 -8.42 35.57
C GLU A 12 -5.14 -8.74 35.63
N GLU A 13 -4.66 -9.59 34.73
CA GLU A 13 -3.23 -9.93 34.62
C GLU A 13 -2.41 -8.72 34.18
N ASP A 14 -2.94 -7.89 33.28
CA ASP A 14 -2.27 -6.68 32.80
C ASP A 14 -2.01 -5.67 33.91
N LEU A 15 -2.91 -5.58 34.90
CA LEU A 15 -2.79 -4.67 36.03
C LEU A 15 -1.54 -4.96 36.88
N SER A 16 -0.98 -6.16 36.76
CA SER A 16 0.23 -6.59 37.47
C SER A 16 1.53 -6.23 36.73
N ASN A 17 1.45 -5.82 35.45
CA ASN A 17 2.60 -5.48 34.62
C ASN A 17 2.88 -3.96 34.64
N TYR A 18 4.15 -3.58 34.82
CA TYR A 18 4.57 -2.16 34.72
C TYR A 18 5.75 -1.98 33.76
N PRO A 19 5.60 -1.16 32.70
CA PRO A 19 4.39 -0.44 32.31
C PRO A 19 3.33 -1.39 31.74
N MET A 20 2.04 -1.04 31.88
CA MET A 20 0.86 -1.83 31.45
C MET A 20 0.68 -1.89 29.92
N HIS A 21 1.76 -2.15 29.17
CA HIS A 21 1.75 -2.23 27.71
C HIS A 21 0.98 -3.44 27.18
N SER A 22 0.85 -4.50 27.98
CA SER A 22 0.14 -5.73 27.60
C SER A 22 -1.36 -5.54 27.38
N ALA A 23 -1.96 -4.48 27.95
CA ALA A 23 -3.36 -4.13 27.74
C ALA A 23 -3.67 -3.51 26.35
N TYR A 24 -2.64 -3.27 25.53
CA TYR A 24 -2.78 -2.72 24.18
C TYR A 24 -2.63 -3.82 23.14
N GLU A 25 -3.73 -4.16 22.50
CA GLU A 25 -3.77 -5.13 21.41
C GLU A 25 -3.62 -4.43 20.07
N ARG A 26 -2.77 -4.96 19.18
CA ARG A 26 -2.65 -4.46 17.81
C ARG A 26 -3.93 -4.74 17.04
N VAL A 27 -4.49 -3.71 16.42
CA VAL A 27 -5.71 -3.82 15.60
C VAL A 27 -5.41 -4.39 14.22
N PHE A 28 -4.24 -4.07 13.67
CA PHE A 28 -3.84 -4.48 12.33
C PHE A 28 -2.75 -5.54 12.37
N THR A 29 -2.96 -6.59 11.58
CA THR A 29 -1.95 -7.60 11.25
C THR A 29 -0.80 -6.98 10.46
N ASP A 30 0.35 -7.68 10.42
CA ASP A 30 1.50 -7.21 9.63
C ASP A 30 1.15 -7.08 8.14
N TYR A 31 0.32 -7.99 7.60
CA TYR A 31 -0.16 -7.92 6.20
C TYR A 31 -1.04 -6.69 5.95
N GLU A 32 -2.03 -6.42 6.81
CA GLU A 32 -2.91 -5.25 6.64
C GLU A 32 -2.14 -3.93 6.67
N LEU A 33 -1.09 -3.84 7.49
CA LEU A 33 -0.21 -2.66 7.50
C LEU A 33 0.54 -2.49 6.17
N PHE A 34 0.99 -3.57 5.54
CA PHE A 34 1.66 -3.49 4.25
C PHE A 34 0.71 -3.23 3.09
N VAL A 35 -0.52 -3.74 3.14
CA VAL A 35 -1.56 -3.34 2.18
C VAL A 35 -1.85 -1.86 2.28
N LEU A 36 -2.07 -1.34 3.49
CA LEU A 36 -2.29 0.08 3.71
C LEU A 36 -1.09 0.90 3.20
N THR A 37 0.12 0.43 3.48
CA THR A 37 1.36 1.08 2.99
C THR A 37 1.41 1.11 1.46
N GLY A 38 1.08 0.01 0.79
CA GLY A 38 1.03 -0.06 -0.67
C GLY A 38 -0.01 0.87 -1.26
N LEU A 39 -1.24 0.84 -0.75
CA LEU A 39 -2.34 1.69 -1.24
C LEU A 39 -2.06 3.18 -1.02
N LEU A 40 -1.52 3.57 0.14
CA LEU A 40 -1.19 4.97 0.45
C LEU A 40 -0.07 5.55 -0.43
N ASN A 41 0.81 4.70 -0.97
CA ASN A 41 1.88 5.11 -1.87
C ASN A 41 1.53 4.90 -3.35
N SER A 42 0.28 4.55 -3.66
CA SER A 42 -0.14 4.22 -5.01
C SER A 42 -0.58 5.44 -5.84
N ILE A 43 -0.42 5.36 -7.16
CA ILE A 43 -0.90 6.36 -8.11
C ILE A 43 -2.39 6.71 -7.94
N PRO A 44 -3.35 5.77 -7.87
CA PRO A 44 -4.77 6.12 -7.73
C PRO A 44 -5.05 6.90 -6.44
N PHE A 45 -4.35 6.58 -5.35
CA PHE A 45 -4.48 7.34 -4.11
C PHE A 45 -3.86 8.73 -4.22
N ASP A 46 -2.67 8.86 -4.83
CA ASP A 46 -2.03 10.17 -5.04
C ASP A 46 -2.89 11.07 -5.93
N TYR A 47 -3.45 10.51 -7.01
CA TYR A 47 -4.41 11.20 -7.88
C TYR A 47 -5.61 11.71 -7.08
N LEU A 48 -6.25 10.84 -6.29
CA LEU A 48 -7.38 11.21 -5.43
C LEU A 48 -7.00 12.35 -4.47
N MET A 49 -5.83 12.26 -3.84
CA MET A 49 -5.41 13.26 -2.86
C MET A 49 -5.11 14.62 -3.51
N ARG A 50 -4.57 14.66 -4.72
CA ARG A 50 -4.36 15.91 -5.50
C ARG A 50 -5.65 16.65 -5.82
N THR A 51 -6.77 15.94 -5.98
CA THR A 51 -8.08 16.59 -6.16
C THR A 51 -8.64 17.21 -4.88
N LYS A 52 -8.15 16.77 -3.71
CA LYS A 52 -8.67 17.19 -2.39
C LYS A 52 -7.74 18.16 -1.68
N VAL A 53 -6.44 18.15 -1.96
CA VAL A 53 -5.41 18.89 -1.23
C VAL A 53 -4.73 19.88 -2.17
N ASP A 54 -4.47 21.08 -1.66
CA ASP A 54 -3.74 22.13 -2.38
C ASP A 54 -2.25 22.08 -1.98
N SER A 55 -1.92 22.45 -0.73
CA SER A 55 -0.53 22.49 -0.23
C SER A 55 -0.24 21.58 0.97
N HIS A 56 -1.25 21.28 1.79
CA HIS A 56 -1.08 20.50 3.02
C HIS A 56 -2.18 19.46 3.19
N ILE A 57 -1.79 18.23 3.53
CA ILE A 57 -2.74 17.17 3.86
C ILE A 57 -3.29 17.44 5.27
N VAL A 58 -4.48 18.04 5.33
CA VAL A 58 -5.20 18.20 6.61
C VAL A 58 -5.86 16.88 6.99
N GLN A 59 -5.78 16.52 8.27
CA GLN A 59 -6.19 15.20 8.78
C GLN A 59 -7.63 14.81 8.41
N TYR A 60 -8.58 15.75 8.38
CA TYR A 60 -9.97 15.42 7.99
C TYR A 60 -10.07 14.98 6.52
N LYS A 61 -9.33 15.63 5.60
CA LYS A 61 -9.32 15.26 4.18
C LYS A 61 -8.74 13.87 3.95
N PHE A 62 -7.71 13.51 4.72
CA PHE A 62 -7.15 12.16 4.73
C PHE A 62 -8.16 11.15 5.30
N ASN A 63 -8.82 11.49 6.41
CA ASN A 63 -9.82 10.60 7.00
C ASN A 63 -11.07 10.44 6.10
N GLU A 64 -11.38 11.39 5.23
CA GLU A 64 -12.49 11.35 4.27
C GLU A 64 -12.08 10.79 2.90
N SER A 65 -10.82 10.40 2.71
CA SER A 65 -10.37 9.79 1.46
C SER A 65 -10.88 8.36 1.32
N GLN A 66 -11.19 7.98 0.09
CA GLN A 66 -11.61 6.65 -0.28
C GLN A 66 -10.38 5.77 -0.49
N LEU A 67 -10.31 4.68 0.26
CA LEU A 67 -9.31 3.62 0.13
C LEU A 67 -10.04 2.28 0.05
N PRO A 68 -9.63 1.38 -0.87
CA PRO A 68 -10.11 0.01 -0.89
C PRO A 68 -9.90 -0.64 0.47
N ARG A 69 -10.97 -1.24 1.01
CA ARG A 69 -10.89 -1.98 2.26
C ARG A 69 -10.57 -3.43 1.93
N LEU A 70 -9.28 -3.73 1.83
CA LEU A 70 -8.79 -5.09 1.59
C LEU A 70 -8.48 -5.77 2.92
N THR A 71 -8.99 -6.99 3.07
CA THR A 71 -8.80 -7.88 4.19
C THR A 71 -8.39 -9.26 3.68
N LYS A 72 -8.05 -10.17 4.60
CA LYS A 72 -7.60 -11.52 4.22
C LYS A 72 -8.65 -12.24 3.36
N GLY A 73 -8.23 -12.66 2.16
CA GLY A 73 -9.06 -13.36 1.19
C GLY A 73 -9.78 -12.44 0.20
N ASP A 74 -9.65 -11.12 0.35
CA ASP A 74 -10.03 -10.18 -0.70
C ASP A 74 -8.98 -10.17 -1.80
N ASP A 75 -9.44 -10.00 -3.04
CA ASP A 75 -8.57 -9.84 -4.19
C ASP A 75 -7.56 -8.72 -3.96
N TRP A 76 -6.34 -8.93 -4.43
CA TRP A 76 -5.21 -8.01 -4.35
C TRP A 76 -4.62 -7.83 -2.94
N PHE A 77 -5.23 -8.38 -1.89
CA PHE A 77 -4.74 -8.24 -0.51
C PHE A 77 -3.30 -8.75 -0.37
N TYR A 78 -3.07 -10.04 -0.63
CA TYR A 78 -1.73 -10.63 -0.55
C TYR A 78 -0.79 -10.07 -1.61
N TYR A 79 -1.32 -9.85 -2.82
CA TYR A 79 -0.56 -9.32 -3.95
C TYR A 79 0.11 -7.98 -3.62
N ILE A 80 -0.63 -7.04 -3.04
CA ILE A 80 -0.12 -5.73 -2.63
C ILE A 80 0.73 -5.86 -1.36
N SER A 81 0.26 -6.61 -0.36
CA SER A 81 0.93 -6.77 0.92
C SER A 81 2.36 -7.27 0.77
N GLU A 82 2.55 -8.38 0.06
CA GLU A 82 3.86 -9.03 -0.07
C GLU A 82 4.85 -8.14 -0.81
N ARG A 83 4.40 -7.47 -1.88
CA ARG A 83 5.25 -6.56 -2.66
C ARG A 83 5.63 -5.33 -1.86
N ALA A 84 4.69 -4.75 -1.11
CA ALA A 84 4.96 -3.63 -0.24
C ALA A 84 5.95 -4.03 0.87
N ALA A 85 5.81 -5.23 1.43
CA ALA A 85 6.74 -5.75 2.43
C ALA A 85 8.15 -5.95 1.85
N LYS A 86 8.28 -6.54 0.65
CA LYS A 86 9.58 -6.70 -0.04
C LYS A 86 10.30 -5.37 -0.28
N LEU A 87 9.56 -4.29 -0.54
CA LEU A 87 10.12 -2.95 -0.75
C LEU A 87 10.61 -2.26 0.53
N ASN A 88 10.05 -2.62 1.69
CA ASN A 88 10.23 -1.90 2.96
C ASN A 88 11.04 -2.67 4.01
N CYS A 89 10.96 -4.01 4.04
CA CYS A 89 11.63 -4.85 5.04
C CYS A 89 13.09 -5.15 4.68
N TYR A 90 13.87 -4.15 4.26
CA TYR A 90 15.30 -4.31 3.95
C TYR A 90 16.17 -4.15 5.20
N GLY A 91 17.24 -4.94 5.32
CA GLY A 91 18.18 -4.87 6.46
C GLY A 91 17.86 -5.82 7.62
N ASP A 92 18.82 -6.01 8.53
CA ASP A 92 18.74 -7.06 9.55
C ASP A 92 17.68 -6.78 10.64
N GLU A 93 17.37 -5.51 10.91
CA GLU A 93 16.37 -5.09 11.90
C GLU A 93 14.96 -5.61 11.58
N PHE A 94 14.68 -5.92 10.31
CA PHE A 94 13.39 -6.47 9.86
C PHE A 94 13.37 -7.99 9.74
N ALA A 95 14.41 -8.72 10.16
CA ALA A 95 14.50 -10.17 10.01
C ALA A 95 13.31 -10.91 10.63
N ASP A 96 12.92 -10.55 11.85
CA ASP A 96 11.77 -11.19 12.51
C ASP A 96 10.44 -10.83 11.85
N LEU A 97 10.31 -9.62 11.30
CA LEU A 97 9.13 -9.22 10.54
C LEU A 97 9.02 -10.01 9.23
N ARG A 98 10.14 -10.21 8.51
CA ARG A 98 10.17 -11.05 7.30
C ARG A 98 9.72 -12.48 7.58
N LYS A 99 10.20 -13.09 8.67
CA LYS A 99 9.76 -14.43 9.09
C LYS A 99 8.25 -14.51 9.33
N ARG A 100 7.66 -13.50 9.98
CA ARG A 100 6.20 -13.42 10.20
C ARG A 100 5.40 -13.24 8.91
N LEU A 101 6.03 -12.71 7.87
CA LEU A 101 5.44 -12.48 6.54
C LEU A 101 5.72 -13.61 5.54
N GLY A 102 6.11 -14.80 6.02
CA GLY A 102 6.37 -15.94 5.15
C GLY A 102 7.79 -15.98 4.57
N ASP A 103 8.76 -15.40 5.27
CA ASP A 103 10.19 -15.40 4.92
C ASP A 103 10.47 -14.74 3.55
N ILE A 104 9.90 -13.54 3.37
CA ILE A 104 10.07 -12.77 2.13
C ILE A 104 11.52 -12.30 1.93
N ASP A 105 11.98 -12.32 0.68
CA ASP A 105 13.24 -11.70 0.29
C ASP A 105 13.08 -10.20 -0.02
N PRO A 106 13.77 -9.29 0.69
CA PRO A 106 13.66 -7.87 0.43
C PRO A 106 14.37 -7.48 -0.88
N VAL A 107 13.83 -6.46 -1.54
CA VAL A 107 14.34 -5.98 -2.84
C VAL A 107 14.99 -4.61 -2.70
N THR A 108 16.30 -4.56 -2.94
CA THR A 108 17.14 -3.37 -2.81
C THR A 108 17.61 -2.80 -4.16
N ASP A 109 17.61 -3.61 -5.21
CA ASP A 109 17.98 -3.17 -6.56
C ASP A 109 16.90 -2.25 -7.16
N GLU A 110 17.32 -1.10 -7.72
CA GLU A 110 16.40 -0.07 -8.20
C GLU A 110 15.52 -0.54 -9.36
N GLN A 111 16.02 -1.40 -10.24
CA GLN A 111 15.22 -1.93 -11.36
C GLN A 111 14.09 -2.83 -10.85
N HIS A 112 14.40 -3.77 -9.95
CA HIS A 112 13.39 -4.64 -9.36
C HIS A 112 12.42 -3.87 -8.44
N ARG A 113 12.92 -2.86 -7.72
CA ARG A 113 12.07 -1.96 -6.91
C ARG A 113 11.08 -1.22 -7.79
N ARG A 114 11.51 -0.72 -8.94
CA ARG A 114 10.64 -0.04 -9.92
C ARG A 114 9.55 -0.97 -10.44
N GLN A 115 9.87 -2.23 -10.73
CA GLN A 115 8.89 -3.24 -11.15
C GLN A 115 7.84 -3.51 -10.06
N LEU A 116 8.28 -3.76 -8.81
CA LEU A 116 7.37 -4.03 -7.71
C LEU A 116 6.43 -2.85 -7.41
N ARG A 117 6.92 -1.61 -7.52
CA ARG A 117 6.08 -0.43 -7.35
C ARG A 117 5.03 -0.34 -8.46
N ALA A 118 5.41 -0.57 -9.71
CA ALA A 118 4.46 -0.56 -10.82
C ALA A 118 3.39 -1.66 -10.67
N GLU A 119 3.77 -2.83 -10.17
CA GLU A 119 2.83 -3.91 -9.83
C GLU A 119 1.86 -3.52 -8.71
N ILE A 120 2.32 -2.81 -7.68
CA ILE A 120 1.45 -2.27 -6.62
C ILE A 120 0.49 -1.22 -7.19
N ASP A 121 0.98 -0.30 -8.02
CA ASP A 121 0.15 0.74 -8.64
C ASP A 121 -0.95 0.12 -9.52
N ALA A 122 -0.59 -0.87 -10.35
CA ALA A 122 -1.52 -1.62 -11.17
C ALA A 122 -2.56 -2.38 -10.33
N ALA A 123 -2.13 -3.13 -9.31
CA ALA A 123 -3.04 -3.84 -8.41
C ALA A 123 -3.93 -2.89 -7.61
N ALA A 124 -3.43 -1.70 -7.25
CA ALA A 124 -4.24 -0.66 -6.62
C ALA A 124 -5.35 -0.21 -7.58
N PHE A 125 -5.07 0.06 -8.86
CA PHE A 125 -6.10 0.38 -9.84
C PHE A 125 -7.19 -0.71 -9.94
N CYS A 126 -6.78 -1.98 -9.95
CA CYS A 126 -7.71 -3.11 -9.91
C CYS A 126 -8.55 -3.11 -8.62
N ALA A 127 -7.93 -2.90 -7.45
CA ALA A 127 -8.61 -2.84 -6.15
C ALA A 127 -9.57 -1.64 -6.02
N TYR A 128 -9.30 -0.53 -6.71
CA TYR A 128 -10.21 0.60 -6.84
C TYR A 128 -11.36 0.34 -7.82
N GLY A 129 -11.31 -0.77 -8.58
CA GLY A 129 -12.32 -1.13 -9.58
C GLY A 129 -12.30 -0.23 -10.81
N LEU A 130 -11.16 0.39 -11.13
CA LEU A 130 -11.05 1.27 -12.28
C LEU A 130 -10.97 0.47 -13.57
N ASN A 131 -11.65 0.96 -14.62
CA ASN A 131 -11.54 0.34 -15.93
C ASN A 131 -10.31 0.90 -16.67
N ARG A 132 -9.92 0.21 -17.75
CA ARG A 132 -8.75 0.57 -18.56
C ARG A 132 -8.73 2.03 -19.04
N ARG A 133 -9.90 2.61 -19.39
CA ARG A 133 -9.98 4.01 -19.83
C ARG A 133 -9.74 4.97 -18.68
N ASP A 134 -10.26 4.66 -17.49
CA ASP A 134 -10.04 5.47 -16.28
C ASP A 134 -8.56 5.47 -15.89
N VAL A 135 -7.92 4.30 -15.93
CA VAL A 135 -6.48 4.17 -15.65
C VAL A 135 -5.66 4.99 -16.63
N GLN A 136 -5.94 4.89 -17.93
CA GLN A 136 -5.24 5.68 -18.94
C GLN A 136 -5.40 7.18 -18.68
N PHE A 137 -6.64 7.63 -18.44
CA PHE A 137 -6.92 9.03 -18.14
C PHE A 137 -6.14 9.54 -16.92
N ILE A 138 -6.08 8.74 -15.84
CA ILE A 138 -5.33 9.10 -14.64
C ILE A 138 -3.83 9.23 -14.94
N LEU A 139 -3.24 8.24 -15.62
CA LEU A 139 -1.81 8.26 -15.94
C LEU A 139 -1.43 9.44 -16.85
N ASP A 140 -2.30 9.82 -17.79
CA ASP A 140 -2.11 10.97 -18.67
C ASP A 140 -2.19 12.32 -17.93
N ASP A 141 -2.95 12.40 -16.82
CA ASP A 141 -3.12 13.63 -16.02
C ASP A 141 -1.89 13.97 -15.16
N PHE A 142 -1.02 12.99 -14.88
CA PHE A 142 0.25 13.24 -14.18
C PHE A 142 1.22 14.01 -15.08
N HIS A 143 1.06 15.33 -15.13
CA HIS A 143 1.98 16.21 -15.83
C HIS A 143 3.38 16.11 -15.21
N GLN A 144 4.30 15.59 -16.03
CA GLN A 144 5.70 15.37 -15.71
C GLN A 144 6.33 16.66 -15.20
N VAL A 145 6.63 16.69 -13.90
CA VAL A 145 7.65 17.57 -13.35
C VAL A 145 8.88 17.50 -14.25
N SER A 146 9.55 18.63 -14.52
CA SER A 146 10.60 18.73 -15.54
C SER A 146 11.74 17.69 -15.44
N SER A 147 11.93 17.11 -14.25
CA SER A 147 12.88 16.01 -13.99
C SER A 147 12.28 15.03 -12.98
N PRO A 148 11.37 14.12 -13.40
CA PRO A 148 10.78 13.15 -12.50
C PRO A 148 11.83 12.10 -12.12
N ARG A 149 11.95 11.78 -10.82
CA ARG A 149 12.87 10.74 -10.35
C ARG A 149 12.36 9.31 -10.60
N MET A 150 11.05 9.13 -10.73
CA MET A 150 10.40 7.82 -10.87
C MET A 150 9.19 7.87 -11.81
N MET A 151 8.27 8.83 -11.61
CA MET A 151 7.05 9.01 -12.40
C MET A 151 7.33 9.65 -13.76
N ASP A 152 8.11 8.95 -14.59
CA ASP A 152 8.37 9.27 -15.99
C ASP A 152 7.43 8.48 -16.92
N ASN A 153 7.43 8.78 -18.23
CA ASN A 153 6.59 8.07 -19.21
C ASN A 153 6.82 6.55 -19.19
N GLN A 154 8.06 6.11 -19.07
CA GLN A 154 8.38 4.68 -19.07
C GLN A 154 7.80 3.98 -17.83
N TYR A 155 7.68 4.68 -16.71
CA TYR A 155 7.03 4.16 -15.51
C TYR A 155 5.53 4.04 -15.70
N PHE A 156 4.89 5.06 -16.28
CA PHE A 156 3.45 5.02 -16.55
C PHE A 156 3.10 3.93 -17.57
N ASP A 157 3.89 3.78 -18.63
CA ASP A 157 3.75 2.69 -19.61
C ASP A 157 3.85 1.33 -18.92
N LEU A 158 4.83 1.16 -18.01
CA LEU A 158 5.01 -0.07 -17.24
C LEU A 158 3.82 -0.35 -16.32
N VAL A 159 3.31 0.65 -15.61
CA VAL A 159 2.12 0.50 -14.76
C VAL A 159 0.91 0.07 -15.59
N PHE A 160 0.73 0.68 -16.76
CA PHE A 160 -0.37 0.38 -17.66
C PHE A 160 -0.27 -1.04 -18.25
N GLU A 161 0.92 -1.47 -18.65
CA GLU A 161 1.18 -2.85 -19.08
C GLU A 161 0.87 -3.86 -17.95
N LYS A 162 1.34 -3.59 -16.73
CA LYS A 162 1.05 -4.44 -15.56
C LYS A 162 -0.45 -4.49 -15.26
N PHE A 163 -1.15 -3.38 -15.41
CA PHE A 163 -2.60 -3.33 -15.24
C PHE A 163 -3.32 -4.20 -16.28
N ASP A 164 -2.96 -4.09 -17.56
CA ASP A 164 -3.55 -4.92 -18.62
C ASP A 164 -3.31 -6.41 -18.35
N LEU A 165 -2.10 -6.80 -17.92
CA LEU A 165 -1.78 -8.18 -17.52
C LEU A 165 -2.62 -8.67 -16.35
N LEU A 166 -2.75 -7.86 -15.28
CA LEU A 166 -3.56 -8.23 -14.12
C LEU A 166 -5.06 -8.36 -14.45
N MET A 167 -5.56 -7.56 -15.38
CA MET A 167 -6.94 -7.67 -15.86
C MET A 167 -7.17 -8.96 -16.66
N GLU A 168 -6.15 -9.47 -17.36
CA GLU A 168 -6.21 -10.74 -18.09
C GLU A 168 -6.06 -11.96 -17.17
N GLU A 169 -5.13 -11.92 -16.22
CA GLU A 169 -4.89 -12.99 -15.25
C GLU A 169 -6.08 -13.17 -14.28
N GLY A 170 -6.82 -12.10 -14.03
CA GLY A 170 -7.93 -12.08 -13.09
C GLY A 170 -7.49 -11.78 -11.66
N PRO A 171 -8.44 -11.76 -10.72
CA PRO A 171 -8.16 -11.40 -9.34
C PRO A 171 -7.16 -12.36 -8.68
N HIS A 172 -6.22 -11.80 -7.92
CA HIS A 172 -5.27 -12.54 -7.10
C HIS A 172 -5.77 -12.58 -5.64
N PRO A 173 -6.42 -13.68 -5.18
CA PRO A 173 -6.99 -13.80 -3.83
C PRO A 173 -5.96 -13.90 -2.70
#